data_AF-A0A5S3PDC6-F1
#
_entry.id   AF-A0A5S3PDC6-F1
#
_cell.length_a   1.000
_cell.length_b   1.000
_cell.length_c   1.000
_cell.angle_alpha   90.00
_cell.angle_beta   90.00
_cell.angle_gamma   90.00
#
_symmetry.space_group_name_H-M   'P 1'
#
loop_
_entity.id
_entity.type
_entity.pdbx_description
1 polymer ?
#
loop_
_entity_poly.entity_id
_entity_poly.type
_entity_poly.pdbx_seq_one_letter_code
_entity_poly.pdbx_strand_id
1 'polypeptide(L)'
;MAGGRDIPFACDCGAVTGTLHDISASRGTHAICHCADCRAAEVFAGQPDPGQDGVDLFQTTPDRVEFHTGLDHIGVFSFSPNGLLRWYADCCGATLFNTLRNPKAAFSAIRVQRLADPAAIGPVRAHAFVGRPGGGYKHTGKAWFLLGLLRGPALARITGRWRDTPFFDIASGQPVRKVQIVDKGARADLLR
;
A
#
# COMPACT_ATOMS: atom_id res chain seq x y z
N MET A 1 19.99 17.47 3.11
CA MET A 1 18.76 16.69 2.81
C MET A 1 17.86 16.86 4.02
N ALA A 2 16.58 17.23 3.83
CA ALA A 2 15.65 17.32 4.96
C ALA A 2 15.56 15.95 5.65
N GLY A 3 15.60 15.94 6.99
CA GLY A 3 15.40 14.73 7.79
C GLY A 3 14.05 14.10 7.50
N GLY A 4 13.92 12.80 7.77
CA GLY A 4 12.59 12.17 7.76
C GLY A 4 11.75 12.75 8.90
N ARG A 5 10.43 12.76 8.72
CA ARG A 5 9.48 13.16 9.75
C ARG A 5 8.38 12.14 9.90
N ASP A 6 7.75 12.17 11.06
CA ASP A 6 6.64 11.30 11.39
C ASP A 6 5.35 11.90 10.82
N ILE A 7 4.58 11.08 10.12
CA ILE A 7 3.35 11.49 9.45
C ILE A 7 2.20 10.63 9.99
N PRO A 8 1.23 11.23 10.69
CA PRO A 8 0.01 10.52 11.08
C PRO A 8 -0.78 10.04 9.87
N PHE A 9 -1.44 8.89 10.00
CA PHE A 9 -2.42 8.40 9.05
C PHE A 9 -3.71 7.98 9.76
N ALA A 10 -4.83 8.02 9.03
CA ALA A 10 -6.12 7.56 9.53
C ALA A 10 -7.01 6.95 8.43
N CYS A 11 -7.96 6.11 8.82
CA CYS A 11 -9.11 5.76 7.97
C CYS A 11 -10.11 6.92 7.90
N ASP A 12 -11.11 6.84 7.01
CA ASP A 12 -12.09 7.91 6.79
C ASP A 12 -12.83 8.33 8.07
N CYS A 13 -13.24 7.36 8.89
CA CYS A 13 -13.97 7.63 10.14
C CYS A 13 -13.07 7.83 11.37
N GLY A 14 -11.74 7.74 11.24
CA GLY A 14 -10.79 7.89 12.34
C GLY A 14 -10.73 6.75 13.36
N ALA A 15 -11.48 5.66 13.19
CA ALA A 15 -11.43 4.50 14.10
C ALA A 15 -10.05 3.80 14.06
N VAL A 16 -9.42 3.77 12.89
CA VAL A 16 -8.06 3.28 12.67
C VAL A 16 -7.12 4.47 12.51
N THR A 17 -6.09 4.53 13.35
CA THR A 17 -5.04 5.56 13.28
C THR A 17 -3.65 4.95 13.46
N GLY A 18 -2.65 5.68 13.01
CA GLY A 18 -1.25 5.29 13.16
C GLY A 18 -0.28 6.38 12.73
N THR A 19 1.00 6.06 12.74
CA THR A 19 2.08 6.93 12.28
C THR A 19 2.95 6.20 11.27
N LEU A 20 3.36 6.92 10.22
CA LEU A 20 4.51 6.55 9.42
C LEU A 20 5.75 7.29 9.93
N HIS A 21 6.75 6.56 10.40
CA HIS A 21 7.97 7.14 10.96
C HIS A 21 9.04 7.44 9.92
N ASP A 22 9.81 8.50 10.16
CA ASP A 22 11.02 8.83 9.39
C ASP A 22 10.74 8.85 7.87
N ILE A 23 9.69 9.57 7.46
CA ILE A 23 9.27 9.67 6.06
C ILE A 23 9.82 10.93 5.41
N SER A 24 10.31 10.76 4.19
CA SER A 24 10.67 11.84 3.28
C SER A 24 10.61 11.36 1.83
N ALA A 25 10.69 12.29 0.90
CA ALA A 25 10.75 11.99 -0.53
C ALA A 25 11.95 11.11 -0.95
N SER A 26 12.99 10.95 -0.13
CA SER A 26 14.12 10.05 -0.41
C SER A 26 13.99 8.67 0.25
N ARG A 27 13.03 8.49 1.17
CA ARG A 27 12.84 7.27 1.96
C ARG A 27 11.69 6.39 1.48
N GLY A 28 11.07 6.76 0.37
CA GLY A 28 10.07 5.97 -0.32
C GLY A 28 9.83 6.46 -1.74
N THR A 29 8.75 6.02 -2.36
CA THR A 29 8.37 6.43 -3.72
C THR A 29 6.90 6.76 -3.79
N HIS A 30 6.61 8.03 -4.11
CA HIS A 30 5.27 8.51 -4.42
C HIS A 30 4.94 8.14 -5.87
N ALA A 31 3.93 7.30 -6.06
CA ALA A 31 3.57 6.72 -7.35
C ALA A 31 2.06 6.56 -7.50
N ILE A 32 1.56 6.72 -8.71
CA ILE A 32 0.16 6.48 -9.05
C ILE A 32 0.05 5.17 -9.85
N CYS A 33 -0.80 4.25 -9.41
CA CYS A 33 -1.03 2.98 -10.10
C CYS A 33 -2.39 2.95 -10.80
N HIS A 34 -2.37 2.66 -12.10
CA HIS A 34 -3.54 2.67 -12.99
C HIS A 34 -4.07 1.27 -13.31
N CYS A 35 -3.55 0.22 -12.65
CA CYS A 35 -3.97 -1.14 -12.95
C CYS A 35 -5.40 -1.40 -12.47
N ALA A 36 -6.11 -2.26 -13.19
CA ALA A 36 -7.46 -2.70 -12.84
C ALA A 36 -7.52 -3.24 -11.40
N ASP A 37 -6.49 -3.94 -10.94
CA ASP A 37 -6.50 -4.50 -9.58
C ASP A 37 -6.36 -3.44 -8.48
N CYS A 38 -5.70 -2.32 -8.76
CA CYS A 38 -5.64 -1.21 -7.80
C CYS A 38 -7.01 -0.54 -7.71
N ARG A 39 -7.64 -0.25 -8.84
CA ARG A 39 -9.00 0.32 -8.90
C ARG A 39 -10.04 -0.58 -8.27
N ALA A 40 -10.06 -1.86 -8.65
CA ALA A 40 -11.00 -2.84 -8.12
C ALA A 40 -10.85 -3.03 -6.61
N ALA A 41 -9.64 -2.84 -6.05
CA ALA A 41 -9.44 -2.92 -4.61
C ALA A 41 -10.13 -1.78 -3.84
N GLU A 42 -10.18 -0.58 -4.43
CA GLU A 42 -10.94 0.53 -3.86
C GLU A 42 -12.43 0.18 -3.85
N VAL A 43 -12.98 -0.23 -5.01
CA VAL A 43 -14.40 -0.61 -5.14
C VAL A 43 -14.78 -1.77 -4.22
N PHE A 44 -13.95 -2.81 -4.14
CA PHE A 44 -14.20 -3.96 -3.26
C PHE A 44 -14.30 -3.55 -1.79
N ALA A 45 -13.47 -2.60 -1.37
CA ALA A 45 -13.49 -2.10 0.00
C ALA A 45 -14.61 -1.07 0.24
N GLY A 46 -15.43 -0.73 -0.77
CA GLY A 46 -16.50 0.26 -0.66
C GLY A 46 -16.05 1.70 -0.93
N GLN A 47 -14.86 1.90 -1.49
CA GLN A 47 -14.35 3.20 -1.92
C GLN A 47 -14.72 3.48 -3.39
N PRO A 48 -14.81 4.74 -3.82
CA PRO A 48 -15.07 5.06 -5.22
C PRO A 48 -13.97 4.55 -6.15
N ASP A 49 -14.33 4.18 -7.38
CA ASP A 49 -13.35 3.85 -8.43
C ASP A 49 -12.63 5.13 -8.87
N PRO A 50 -11.30 5.23 -8.73
CA PRO A 50 -10.57 6.42 -9.16
C PRO A 50 -10.42 6.54 -10.69
N GLY A 51 -10.90 5.56 -11.46
CA GLY A 51 -10.97 5.67 -12.92
C GLY A 51 -9.60 5.89 -13.58
N GLN A 52 -9.49 6.94 -14.38
CA GLN A 52 -8.24 7.30 -15.07
C GLN A 52 -7.22 8.00 -14.18
N ASP A 53 -7.62 8.49 -13.00
CA ASP A 53 -6.70 9.13 -12.06
C ASP A 53 -5.80 8.08 -11.38
N GLY A 54 -6.31 6.85 -11.23
CA GLY A 54 -5.59 5.74 -10.61
C GLY A 54 -5.46 5.88 -9.09
N VAL A 55 -4.83 4.90 -8.46
CA VAL A 55 -4.64 4.88 -7.01
C VAL A 55 -3.30 5.52 -6.65
N ASP A 56 -3.36 6.57 -5.84
CA ASP A 56 -2.17 7.26 -5.34
C ASP A 56 -1.54 6.55 -4.13
N LEU A 57 -0.26 6.21 -4.25
CA LEU A 57 0.46 5.34 -3.34
C LEU A 57 1.80 5.92 -2.93
N PHE A 58 2.15 5.78 -1.66
CA PHE A 58 3.51 5.95 -1.18
C PHE A 58 4.12 4.61 -0.77
N GLN A 59 5.10 4.15 -1.56
CA GLN A 59 5.82 2.91 -1.33
C GLN A 59 6.93 3.13 -0.30
N THR A 60 6.94 2.30 0.74
CA THR A 60 7.85 2.34 1.89
C THR A 60 8.07 0.91 2.42
N THR A 61 8.52 0.80 3.67
CA THR A 61 8.80 -0.45 4.36
C THR A 61 7.93 -0.61 5.61
N PRO A 62 7.54 -1.84 6.00
CA PRO A 62 6.70 -2.09 7.17
C PRO A 62 7.26 -1.59 8.51
N ASP A 63 8.59 -1.51 8.67
CA ASP A 63 9.25 -1.04 9.91
C ASP A 63 8.99 0.42 10.23
N ARG A 64 8.42 1.16 9.28
CA ARG A 64 8.01 2.56 9.48
C ARG A 64 6.55 2.69 9.88
N VAL A 65 5.79 1.60 9.94
CA VAL A 65 4.35 1.65 10.19
C VAL A 65 4.08 1.29 11.65
N GLU A 66 3.51 2.23 12.39
CA GLU A 66 2.95 1.99 13.73
C GLU A 66 1.44 2.24 13.67
N PHE A 67 0.64 1.30 14.19
CA PHE A 67 -0.80 1.51 14.42
C PHE A 67 -1.01 1.89 15.88
N HIS A 68 -1.82 2.93 16.12
CA HIS A 68 -2.15 3.42 17.45
C HIS A 68 -3.51 2.90 17.92
N THR A 69 -4.50 2.85 17.02
CA THR A 69 -5.88 2.45 17.33
C THR A 69 -6.50 1.65 16.19
N GLY A 70 -7.54 0.86 16.51
CA GLY A 70 -8.39 0.20 15.52
C GLY A 70 -7.77 -1.00 14.83
N LEU A 71 -6.78 -1.67 15.44
CA LEU A 71 -6.20 -2.89 14.87
C LEU A 71 -7.24 -4.00 14.68
N ASP A 72 -8.24 -4.07 15.54
CA ASP A 72 -9.41 -4.95 15.46
C ASP A 72 -10.28 -4.65 14.23
N HIS A 73 -10.30 -3.40 13.76
CA HIS A 73 -10.96 -2.97 12.53
C HIS A 73 -10.12 -3.16 11.26
N ILE A 74 -8.94 -3.78 11.36
CA ILE A 74 -8.10 -4.06 10.19
C ILE A 74 -8.51 -5.38 9.54
N GLY A 75 -9.07 -5.27 8.34
CA GLY A 75 -9.28 -6.39 7.43
C GLY A 75 -8.13 -6.55 6.42
N VAL A 76 -7.98 -7.75 5.88
CA VAL A 76 -7.05 -8.02 4.78
C VAL A 76 -7.65 -8.96 3.75
N PHE A 77 -7.59 -8.55 2.48
CA PHE A 77 -8.05 -9.36 1.36
C PHE A 77 -6.99 -9.49 0.27
N SER A 78 -7.21 -10.43 -0.63
CA SER A 78 -6.40 -10.61 -1.82
C SER A 78 -7.25 -11.15 -2.98
N PHE A 79 -6.94 -10.72 -4.19
CA PHE A 79 -7.62 -11.17 -5.41
C PHE A 79 -7.13 -12.53 -5.93
N SER A 80 -6.13 -13.12 -5.27
CA SER A 80 -5.71 -14.51 -5.53
C SER A 80 -4.92 -15.06 -4.34
N PRO A 81 -4.76 -16.39 -4.22
CA PRO A 81 -3.96 -17.01 -3.17
C PRO A 81 -2.50 -16.54 -3.10
N ASN A 82 -1.95 -16.03 -4.21
CA ASN A 82 -0.57 -15.56 -4.33
C ASN A 82 -0.46 -14.04 -4.59
N GLY A 83 -1.58 -13.32 -4.61
CA GLY A 83 -1.63 -11.90 -4.93
C GLY A 83 -1.15 -11.00 -3.79
N LEU A 84 -1.14 -9.69 -4.06
CA LEU A 84 -0.91 -8.66 -3.03
C LEU A 84 -1.91 -8.80 -1.88
N LEU A 85 -1.43 -8.56 -0.67
CA LEU A 85 -2.29 -8.39 0.49
C LEU A 85 -2.73 -6.94 0.55
N ARG A 86 -4.03 -6.71 0.67
CA ARG A 86 -4.67 -5.40 0.65
C ARG A 86 -5.33 -5.18 1.99
N TRP A 87 -4.77 -4.26 2.77
CA TRP A 87 -5.17 -3.95 4.13
C TRP A 87 -6.10 -2.75 4.12
N TYR A 88 -7.25 -2.87 4.78
CA TYR A 88 -8.29 -1.84 4.81
C TYR A 88 -8.92 -1.77 6.20
N ALA A 89 -9.53 -0.63 6.51
CA ALA A 89 -10.35 -0.47 7.70
C ALA A 89 -11.78 -0.94 7.41
N ASP A 90 -12.25 -1.99 8.10
CA ASP A 90 -13.58 -2.55 7.89
C ASP A 90 -14.71 -1.62 8.34
N CYS A 91 -14.42 -0.71 9.28
CA CYS A 91 -15.36 0.25 9.85
C CYS A 91 -15.89 1.28 8.83
N CYS A 92 -15.14 1.56 7.77
CA CYS A 92 -15.53 2.55 6.75
C CYS A 92 -15.07 2.20 5.33
N GLY A 93 -14.43 1.05 5.13
CA GLY A 93 -13.94 0.65 3.82
C GLY A 93 -12.63 1.31 3.37
N ALA A 94 -12.01 2.16 4.21
CA ALA A 94 -10.81 2.88 3.83
C ALA A 94 -9.68 1.91 3.49
N THR A 95 -9.23 1.89 2.23
CA THR A 95 -8.02 1.16 1.87
C THR A 95 -6.80 1.87 2.45
N LEU A 96 -5.95 1.12 3.15
CA LEU A 96 -4.82 1.67 3.89
C LEU A 96 -3.51 1.27 3.23
N PHE A 97 -3.16 -0.02 3.29
CA PHE A 97 -1.84 -0.52 2.90
C PHE A 97 -1.92 -1.66 1.90
N ASN A 98 -0.84 -1.86 1.14
CA ASN A 98 -0.59 -3.09 0.40
C ASN A 98 0.73 -3.69 0.83
N THR A 99 0.80 -5.01 1.01
CA THR A 99 2.05 -5.72 1.29
C THR A 99 2.21 -6.93 0.38
N LEU A 100 3.46 -7.39 0.23
CA LEU A 100 3.76 -8.71 -0.34
C LEU A 100 3.57 -9.79 0.72
N ARG A 101 3.15 -11.00 0.32
CA ARG A 101 2.90 -12.12 1.24
C ARG A 101 4.12 -12.57 2.04
N ASN A 102 5.31 -12.42 1.47
CA ASN A 102 6.54 -12.78 2.14
C ASN A 102 7.04 -11.58 2.97
N PRO A 103 7.03 -11.64 4.32
CA PRO A 103 7.48 -10.52 5.17
C PRO A 103 8.93 -10.12 4.90
N LYS A 104 9.78 -11.05 4.45
CA LYS A 104 11.18 -10.77 4.08
C LYS A 104 11.33 -9.81 2.90
N ALA A 105 10.27 -9.66 2.09
CA ALA A 105 10.26 -8.69 1.00
C ALA A 105 10.06 -7.25 1.50
N ALA A 106 9.74 -7.03 2.79
CA ALA A 106 9.70 -5.74 3.47
C ALA A 106 9.08 -4.59 2.66
N PHE A 107 8.03 -4.89 1.89
CA PHE A 107 7.34 -3.94 1.04
C PHE A 107 6.00 -3.57 1.67
N SER A 108 5.77 -2.27 1.82
CA SER A 108 4.47 -1.70 2.14
C SER A 108 4.18 -0.51 1.23
N ALA A 109 2.92 -0.29 0.86
CA ALA A 109 2.51 0.93 0.18
C ALA A 109 1.22 1.45 0.81
N ILE A 110 1.25 2.69 1.32
CA ILE A 110 0.06 3.35 1.86
C ILE A 110 -0.68 4.11 0.76
N ARG A 111 -2.00 4.25 0.87
CA ARG A 111 -2.76 5.23 0.08
C ARG A 111 -2.46 6.63 0.56
N VAL A 112 -2.05 7.52 -0.34
CA VAL A 112 -1.61 8.88 0.02
C VAL A 112 -2.73 9.69 0.67
N GLN A 113 -3.98 9.49 0.25
CA GLN A 113 -5.18 10.11 0.85
C GLN A 113 -5.36 9.83 2.34
N ARG A 114 -4.65 8.84 2.90
CA ARG A 114 -4.70 8.49 4.33
C ARG A 114 -3.73 9.28 5.18
N LEU A 115 -2.78 9.98 4.57
CA LEU A 115 -1.76 10.76 5.26
C LEU A 115 -2.30 12.13 5.65
N ALA A 116 -2.04 12.54 6.90
CA ALA A 116 -2.37 13.88 7.37
C ALA A 116 -1.54 14.98 6.67
N ASP A 117 -0.34 14.64 6.17
CA ASP A 117 0.53 15.59 5.48
C ASP A 117 1.22 14.94 4.26
N PRO A 118 0.52 14.88 3.11
CA PRO A 118 1.08 14.36 1.85
C PRO A 118 2.24 15.18 1.28
N ALA A 119 2.44 16.44 1.69
CA ALA A 119 3.55 17.24 1.16
C ALA A 119 4.91 16.66 1.60
N ALA A 120 4.94 15.92 2.72
CA ALA A 120 6.14 15.24 3.25
C ALA A 120 6.78 14.23 2.27
N ILE A 121 5.96 13.57 1.45
CA ILE A 121 6.42 12.49 0.57
C ILE A 121 6.96 13.00 -0.78
N GLY A 122 6.86 14.31 -1.02
CA GLY A 122 7.31 14.96 -2.25
C GLY A 122 6.37 14.71 -3.44
N PRO A 123 6.75 15.14 -4.65
CA PRO A 123 5.90 15.01 -5.84
C PRO A 123 5.81 13.56 -6.32
N VAL A 124 4.76 13.25 -7.09
CA VAL A 124 4.62 11.98 -7.80
C VAL A 124 5.83 11.77 -8.72
N ARG A 125 6.52 10.64 -8.55
CA ARG A 125 7.73 10.30 -9.33
C ARG A 125 7.51 9.22 -10.37
N ALA A 126 6.39 8.50 -10.30
CA ALA A 126 6.10 7.41 -11.23
C ALA A 126 4.60 7.24 -11.45
N HIS A 127 4.23 6.92 -12.69
CA HIS A 127 2.93 6.36 -13.01
C HIS A 127 3.13 4.93 -13.51
N ALA A 128 2.44 3.98 -12.92
CA ALA A 128 2.51 2.57 -13.29
C ALA A 128 1.21 2.11 -13.95
N PHE A 129 1.33 1.21 -14.94
CA PHE A 129 0.21 0.56 -15.60
C PHE A 129 -0.78 1.51 -16.29
N VAL A 130 -0.31 2.64 -16.80
CA VAL A 130 -1.15 3.60 -17.55
C VAL A 130 -1.57 2.94 -18.86
N GLY A 131 -2.88 2.79 -19.08
CA GLY A 131 -3.42 2.19 -20.31
C GLY A 131 -2.98 2.94 -21.56
N ARG A 132 -2.81 2.23 -22.68
CA ARG A 132 -2.53 2.82 -23.99
C ARG A 132 -3.66 2.53 -24.98
N PRO A 133 -3.95 3.47 -25.89
CA PRO A 133 -4.71 3.16 -27.10
C PRO A 133 -4.03 2.02 -27.87
N GLY A 134 -4.77 0.98 -28.24
CA GLY A 134 -4.23 -0.21 -28.91
C GLY A 134 -3.73 -1.32 -27.97
N GLY A 135 -3.88 -1.16 -26.66
CA GLY A 135 -3.58 -2.19 -25.67
C GLY A 135 -2.21 -2.07 -25.01
N GLY A 136 -2.01 -2.85 -23.95
CA GLY A 136 -0.80 -2.82 -23.12
C GLY A 136 -0.71 -1.60 -22.19
N TYR A 137 0.46 -1.44 -21.56
CA TYR A 137 0.68 -0.46 -20.50
C TYR A 137 1.92 0.40 -20.72
N LYS A 138 1.83 1.69 -20.35
CA LYS A 138 2.96 2.60 -20.15
C LYS A 138 3.29 2.68 -18.67
N HIS A 139 4.57 2.85 -18.39
CA HIS A 139 5.02 3.30 -17.08
C HIS A 139 5.94 4.50 -17.29
N THR A 140 5.76 5.56 -16.51
CA THR A 140 6.67 6.70 -16.42
C THR A 140 7.42 6.63 -15.09
N GLY A 141 8.66 7.13 -15.04
CA GLY A 141 9.46 7.06 -13.82
C GLY A 141 9.79 5.63 -13.36
N LYS A 142 9.86 4.66 -14.29
CA LYS A 142 10.14 3.23 -14.03
C LYS A 142 11.32 3.02 -13.08
N ALA A 143 12.39 3.80 -13.26
CA ALA A 143 13.57 3.74 -12.41
C ALA A 143 13.20 4.03 -10.95
N TRP A 144 12.43 5.09 -10.68
CA TRP A 144 11.98 5.46 -9.33
C TRP A 144 11.00 4.44 -8.73
N PHE A 145 10.05 3.94 -9.53
CA PHE A 145 9.13 2.88 -9.10
C PHE A 145 9.88 1.60 -8.69
N LEU A 146 10.83 1.14 -9.53
CA LEU A 146 11.66 -0.03 -9.21
C LEU A 146 12.63 0.25 -8.05
N LEU A 147 13.14 1.48 -7.93
CA LEU A 147 14.02 1.88 -6.84
C LEU A 147 13.31 1.82 -5.49
N GLY A 148 12.08 2.32 -5.42
CA GLY A 148 11.22 2.23 -4.23
C GLY A 148 10.90 0.79 -3.85
N LEU A 149 10.63 -0.05 -4.85
CA LEU A 149 10.41 -1.49 -4.69
C LEU A 149 11.65 -2.26 -4.19
N LEU A 150 12.86 -1.72 -4.31
CA LEU A 150 14.10 -2.48 -4.09
C LEU A 150 14.98 -1.90 -2.97
N ARG A 151 15.20 -0.58 -2.90
CA ARG A 151 16.19 0.01 -1.96
C ARG A 151 15.78 -0.09 -0.50
N GLY A 152 14.55 0.32 -0.17
CA GLY A 152 14.01 0.22 1.18
C GLY A 152 13.98 -1.22 1.68
N PRO A 153 13.28 -2.11 0.95
CA PRO A 153 13.24 -3.54 1.25
C PRO A 153 14.58 -4.23 1.42
N ALA A 154 15.54 -3.99 0.50
CA ALA A 154 16.85 -4.61 0.58
C ALA A 154 17.61 -4.17 1.85
N LEU A 155 17.57 -2.88 2.18
CA LEU A 155 18.19 -2.37 3.40
C LEU A 155 17.51 -2.94 4.65
N ALA A 156 16.17 -3.00 4.68
CA ALA A 156 15.42 -3.62 5.78
C ALA A 156 15.78 -5.11 5.93
N ARG A 157 16.01 -5.81 4.81
CA ARG A 157 16.41 -7.22 4.80
C ARG A 157 17.81 -7.44 5.39
N ILE A 158 18.77 -6.59 5.04
CA ILE A 158 20.16 -6.63 5.51
C ILE A 158 20.24 -6.24 6.99
N THR A 159 19.55 -5.16 7.38
CA THR A 159 19.55 -4.65 8.78
C THR A 159 18.68 -5.48 9.72
N GLY A 160 17.88 -6.41 9.21
CA GLY A 160 16.98 -7.23 10.01
C GLY A 160 15.62 -6.59 10.31
N ARG A 161 15.46 -5.30 10.01
CA ARG A 161 14.21 -4.52 10.21
C ARG A 161 13.00 -5.04 9.45
N TRP A 162 13.19 -5.93 8.47
CA TRP A 162 12.08 -6.65 7.84
C TRP A 162 11.22 -7.44 8.85
N ARG A 163 11.76 -7.72 10.05
CA ARG A 163 11.04 -8.35 11.17
C ARG A 163 10.16 -7.37 11.93
N ASP A 164 10.43 -6.08 11.84
CA ASP A 164 9.65 -5.04 12.49
C ASP A 164 8.49 -4.70 11.55
N THR A 165 7.33 -5.28 11.81
CA THR A 165 6.16 -5.13 10.94
C THR A 165 4.88 -5.32 11.72
N PRO A 166 3.88 -4.45 11.54
CA PRO A 166 2.55 -4.67 12.13
C PRO A 166 1.70 -5.66 11.33
N PHE A 167 2.16 -6.10 10.15
CA PHE A 167 1.35 -6.88 9.22
C PHE A 167 1.52 -8.39 9.33
N PHE A 168 2.65 -8.86 9.88
CA PHE A 168 2.99 -10.29 9.89
C PHE A 168 3.43 -10.74 11.27
N ASP A 169 2.99 -11.92 11.66
CA ASP A 169 3.62 -12.67 12.74
C ASP A 169 4.92 -13.30 12.21
N ILE A 170 6.07 -12.86 12.72
CA ILE A 170 7.37 -13.27 12.18
C ILE A 170 7.71 -14.73 12.49
N ALA A 171 7.18 -15.29 13.58
CA ALA A 171 7.43 -16.67 13.95
C ALA A 171 6.79 -17.64 12.94
N SER A 172 5.52 -17.41 12.57
CA SER A 172 4.79 -18.20 11.59
C SER A 172 4.99 -17.74 10.14
N GLY A 173 5.42 -16.50 9.93
CA GLY A 173 5.49 -15.85 8.62
C GLY A 173 4.12 -15.52 8.01
N GLN A 174 3.03 -15.64 8.78
CA GLN A 174 1.67 -15.41 8.30
C GLN A 174 1.18 -13.98 8.60
N PRO A 175 0.22 -13.45 7.82
CA PRO A 175 -0.43 -12.18 8.14
C PRO A 175 -1.13 -12.22 9.51
N VAL A 176 -1.09 -11.13 10.27
CA VAL A 176 -1.72 -11.03 11.60
C VAL A 176 -3.26 -11.01 11.57
N ARG A 177 -3.85 -11.00 10.37
CA ARG A 177 -5.29 -11.06 10.12
C ARG A 177 -5.56 -12.13 9.07
N LYS A 178 -6.71 -12.80 9.18
CA LYS A 178 -7.13 -13.82 8.23
C LYS A 178 -7.33 -13.19 6.85
N VAL A 179 -6.63 -13.69 5.85
CA VAL A 179 -6.75 -13.20 4.47
C VAL A 179 -8.02 -13.72 3.82
N GLN A 180 -8.92 -12.81 3.45
CA GLN A 180 -10.04 -13.11 2.57
C GLN A 180 -9.55 -13.23 1.12
N ILE A 181 -9.64 -14.41 0.54
CA ILE A 181 -9.43 -14.58 -0.91
C ILE A 181 -10.74 -14.26 -1.61
N VAL A 182 -10.73 -13.20 -2.40
CA VAL A 182 -11.89 -12.77 -3.18
C VAL A 182 -12.01 -13.65 -4.42
N ASP A 183 -13.22 -14.17 -4.65
CA ASP A 183 -13.49 -15.01 -5.80
C ASP A 183 -13.21 -14.27 -7.12
N LYS A 184 -12.76 -15.03 -8.13
CA LYS A 184 -12.37 -14.47 -9.43
C LYS A 184 -13.57 -13.85 -10.16
N GLY A 185 -14.76 -14.44 -10.05
CA GLY A 185 -16.00 -13.89 -10.61
C GLY A 185 -16.37 -12.58 -9.94
N ALA A 186 -16.41 -12.56 -8.61
CA ALA A 186 -16.68 -11.35 -7.83
C ALA A 186 -15.71 -10.20 -8.18
N ARG A 187 -14.42 -10.51 -8.40
CA ARG A 187 -13.42 -9.51 -8.85
C ARG A 187 -13.73 -8.95 -10.24
N ALA A 188 -14.15 -9.79 -11.19
CA ALA A 188 -14.38 -9.37 -12.57
C ALA A 188 -15.56 -8.39 -12.71
N ASP A 189 -16.43 -8.36 -11.71
CA ASP A 189 -17.66 -7.57 -11.70
C ASP A 189 -17.44 -6.17 -11.10
N LEU A 190 -16.31 -5.94 -10.42
CA LEU A 190 -16.04 -4.69 -9.67
C LEU A 190 -15.81 -3.45 -10.54
N LEU A 191 -15.39 -3.62 -11.79
CA LEU A 191 -15.06 -2.53 -12.71
C LEU A 191 -15.89 -2.57 -14.00
N ARG A 192 -17.05 -3.22 -13.96
CA ARG A 192 -17.99 -3.26 -15.08
C ARG A 192 -18.78 -1.98 -15.20
#